data_AF-A0A349H7K6-F1
#
_entry.id   AF-A0A349H7K6-F1
#
_cell.length_a   1.000
_cell.length_b   1.000
_cell.length_c   1.000
_cell.angle_alpha   90.00
_cell.angle_beta   90.00
_cell.angle_gamma   90.00
#
_symmetry.space_group_name_H-M   'P 1'
#
loop_
_entity.id
_entity.type
_entity.pdbx_description
1 polymer ?
#
loop_
_entity_poly.entity_id
_entity_poly.type
_entity_poly.pdbx_seq_one_letter_code
_entity_poly.pdbx_strand_id
1 'polypeptide(L)' 'MNGKQAIKILQAAGWSMTRINGSHHMLKKGSVTVPVPVHGHHDLGIGLLKKIEQ' A
#
# COMPACT_ATOMS: atom_id res chain seq x y z
N MET A 1 3.57 -11.06 -2.29
CA MET A 1 3.70 -9.81 -1.50
C MET A 1 2.30 -9.39 -1.05
N ASN A 2 2.04 -9.32 0.25
CA ASN A 2 0.72 -8.89 0.76
C ASN A 2 0.68 -7.38 1.06
N GLY A 3 -0.53 -6.83 1.26
CA GLY A 3 -0.71 -5.40 1.54
C GLY A 3 0.06 -4.90 2.77
N LYS A 4 0.22 -5.74 3.80
CA LYS A 4 1.00 -5.39 5.01
C LYS A 4 2.49 -5.24 4.69
N GLN A 5 3.03 -6.09 3.82
CA GLN A 5 4.43 -5.98 3.38
C GLN A 5 4.65 -4.74 2.51
N ALA A 6 3.71 -4.42 1.61
CA ALA A 6 3.77 -3.19 0.82
C ALA A 6 3.76 -1.94 1.70
N ILE A 7 2.91 -1.91 2.74
CA ILE A 7 2.89 -0.83 3.73
C ILE A 7 4.26 -0.69 4.42
N LYS A 8 4.86 -1.80 4.89
CA LYS A 8 6.18 -1.74 5.54
C LYS A 8 7.27 -1.19 4.63
N ILE A 9 7.30 -1.59 3.36
CA ILE A 9 8.28 -1.09 2.38
C ILE A 9 8.06 0.39 2.11
N LEU A 10 6.81 0.82 1.92
CA LEU A 10 6.48 2.23 1.73
C LEU A 10 6.86 3.06 2.97
N GLN A 11 6.58 2.56 4.17
CA GLN A 11 6.99 3.21 5.41
C GLN A 11 8.52 3.36 5.51
N ALA A 12 9.28 2.32 5.17
CA ALA A 12 10.74 2.39 5.10
C ALA A 12 11.23 3.39 4.03
N ALA A 13 10.47 3.56 2.94
CA ALA A 13 10.72 4.56 1.91
C ALA A 13 10.22 5.98 2.27
N GLY A 14 9.81 6.21 3.53
CA GLY A 14 9.39 7.52 4.03
C GLY A 14 7.94 7.89 3.75
N TRP A 15 7.07 6.92 3.49
CA TRP A 15 5.63 7.14 3.40
C TRP A 15 4.97 7.02 4.77
N SER A 16 4.00 7.89 5.05
CA SER A 16 3.24 7.90 6.29
C SER A 16 1.80 7.47 6.04
N MET A 17 1.27 6.59 6.90
CA MET A 17 -0.14 6.18 6.80
C MET A 17 -1.05 7.29 7.31
N THR A 18 -2.02 7.71 6.51
CA THR A 18 -2.89 8.87 6.81
C THR A 18 -4.32 8.49 7.12
N ARG A 19 -4.85 7.44 6.50
CA ARG A 19 -6.24 6.99 6.70
C ARG A 19 -6.36 5.50 6.47
N ILE A 20 -7.24 4.84 7.21
CA ILE A 20 -7.60 3.44 6.98
C ILE A 20 -9.11 3.37 6.84
N ASN A 21 -9.61 2.72 5.79
CA ASN A 21 -11.02 2.43 5.60
C ASN A 21 -11.19 0.97 5.18
N GLY A 22 -11.55 0.10 6.13
CA GLY A 22 -11.59 -1.34 5.93
C GLY A 22 -10.22 -1.88 5.50
N SER A 23 -10.18 -2.59 4.37
CA SER A 23 -8.94 -3.08 3.77
C SER A 23 -8.12 -2.00 3.06
N HIS A 24 -8.63 -0.79 2.82
CA HIS A 24 -7.87 0.25 2.13
C HIS A 24 -7.07 1.12 3.10
N HIS A 25 -5.74 1.01 3.04
CA HIS A 25 -4.80 1.82 3.80
C HIS A 25 -4.24 2.94 2.91
N MET A 26 -4.50 4.19 3.24
CA MET A 26 -3.96 5.35 2.52
C MET A 26 -2.59 5.72 3.07
N LEU A 27 -1.57 5.74 2.21
CA LEU A 27 -0.24 6.23 2.53
C LEU A 27 0.05 7.54 1.80
N LYS A 28 0.76 8.45 2.43
CA LYS A 28 1.10 9.76 1.91
C LYS A 28 2.61 10.01 1.99
N LYS A 29 3.18 10.59 0.95
CA LYS A 29 4.54 11.12 0.93
C LYS A 29 4.53 12.47 0.22
N GLY A 30 4.78 13.55 0.98
CA GLY A 30 4.63 14.91 0.47
C GLY A 30 3.17 15.21 0.07
N SER A 31 2.97 15.60 -1.19
CA SER A 31 1.65 15.85 -1.78
C SER A 31 0.96 14.60 -2.36
N VAL A 32 1.67 13.48 -2.48
CA VAL A 32 1.16 12.26 -3.11
C VAL A 32 0.50 11.36 -2.07
N THR A 33 -0.70 10.85 -2.38
CA THR A 33 -1.41 9.86 -1.56
C THR A 33 -1.77 8.64 -2.39
N VAL A 34 -1.48 7.44 -1.87
CA VAL A 34 -1.71 6.16 -2.54
C VAL A 34 -2.56 5.23 -1.66
N PRO A 35 -3.62 4.60 -2.22
CA PRO A 35 -4.34 3.53 -1.54
C PRO A 35 -3.58 2.21 -1.66
N VAL A 36 -3.33 1.55 -0.53
CA VAL A 36 -2.79 0.19 -0.43
C VAL A 36 -3.88 -0.72 0.12
N PRO A 37 -4.45 -1.60 -0.71
CA PRO A 37 -5.41 -2.59 -0.25
C PRO A 37 -4.70 -3.71 0.54
N VAL A 38 -5.23 -4.04 1.71
CA VAL A 38 -4.75 -5.07 2.62
C VAL A 38 -5.81 -6.16 2.70
N HIS A 39 -5.68 -7.17 1.84
CA HIS A 39 -6.56 -8.34 1.80
C HIS A 39 -5.98 -9.46 2.65
N GLY A 40 -6.02 -9.33 3.99
CA GLY A 40 -5.71 -10.43 4.93
C GLY A 40 -4.51 -11.31 4.54
N HIS A 41 -4.76 -12.61 4.36
CA HIS A 41 -3.78 -13.63 3.94
C HIS A 41 -3.67 -13.84 2.42
N HIS A 42 -4.47 -13.15 1.60
CA HIS A 42 -4.41 -13.29 0.15
C HIS A 42 -3.35 -12.35 -0.43
N ASP A 43 -2.47 -12.89 -1.27
CA ASP A 43 -1.48 -12.13 -2.02
C ASP A 43 -2.13 -11.00 -2.81
N LEU A 44 -1.45 -9.84 -2.88
CA LEU A 44 -1.84 -8.76 -3.78
C LEU A 44 -1.85 -9.32 -5.20
N GLY A 45 -3.03 -9.32 -5.84
CA GLY A 45 -3.15 -9.80 -7.21
C GLY A 45 -2.16 -9.10 -8.14
N ILE A 46 -1.55 -9.88 -9.03
CA ILE A 46 -0.47 -9.50 -9.98
C ILE A 46 -0.75 -8.17 -10.71
N GLY A 47 -2.03 -7.84 -10.93
CA GLY A 47 -2.45 -6.59 -11.55
C GLY A 47 -2.11 -5.32 -10.77
N LEU A 48 -2.06 -5.36 -9.43
CA LEU A 48 -1.68 -4.19 -8.62
C LEU A 48 -0.16 -4.00 -8.59
N LEU A 49 0.61 -5.09 -8.51
CA LEU A 49 2.08 -5.05 -8.53
C LEU A 49 2.59 -4.38 -9.81
N LYS A 50 2.05 -4.77 -10.97
CA LYS A 50 2.36 -4.15 -12.26
C LYS A 50 2.08 -2.66 -12.35
N LYS A 51 1.15 -2.11 -11.55
CA LYS A 51 0.83 -0.67 -11.54
C LYS A 51 1.75 0.13 -10.61
N ILE A 52 2.42 -0.52 -9.67
CA ILE A 52 3.34 0.14 -8.72
C ILE A 52 4.78 0.12 -9.28
N GLU A 53 5.14 -0.85 -10.13
CA GLU A 53 6.45 -0.95 -10.79
C GLU A 53 6.60 -0.12 -12.09
N GLN A 54 5.60 0.68 -12.47
CA GLN A 54 5.64 1.56 -13.66
C GLN A 54 6.00 3.00 -13.28
#